data_AF-A0A8S4QPN3-F1
#
_entry.id   AF-A0A8S4QPN3-F1
#
_cell.length_a   1.000
_cell.length_b   1.000
_cell.length_c   1.000
_cell.angle_alpha   90.00
_cell.angle_beta   90.00
_cell.angle_gamma   90.00
#
_symmetry.space_group_name_H-M   'P 1'
#
loop_
_entity.id
_entity.type
_entity.pdbx_description
1 polymer ?
#
loop_
_entity_poly.entity_id
_entity_poly.type
_entity_poly.pdbx_seq_one_letter_code
_entity_poly.pdbx_strand_id
1 'polypeptide(L)' 'DYKSLQDIIAILGMDELSEDDKLTVARARKIQRFLSQPFQVAEVFTGHVGKMVKLEETIKGFKRVLTMHIVL' A
#
# COMPACT_ATOMS: atom_id res chain seq x y z
N ASP A 1 -7.46 -2.62 13.74
CA ASP A 1 -7.20 -3.47 12.56
C ASP A 1 -7.62 -2.68 11.31
N TYR A 2 -6.87 -2.69 10.21
CA TYR A 2 -7.24 -1.86 9.04
C TYR A 2 -8.59 -2.25 8.47
N LYS A 3 -8.91 -3.55 8.45
CA LYS A 3 -10.17 -4.06 7.91
C LYS A 3 -11.38 -3.54 8.70
N SER A 4 -11.29 -3.52 10.03
CA SER A 4 -12.35 -2.95 10.88
C SER A 4 -12.54 -1.44 10.67
N LEU A 5 -11.46 -0.72 10.32
CA LEU A 5 -11.54 0.71 10.00
C LEU A 5 -12.19 0.96 8.62
N GLN A 6 -12.14 0.02 7.68
CA GLN A 6 -12.77 0.19 6.36
C GLN A 6 -14.29 0.33 6.46
N ASP A 7 -14.94 -0.47 7.31
CA ASP A 7 -16.38 -0.41 7.51
C ASP A 7 -16.80 0.92 8.15
N ILE A 8 -16.01 1.40 9.12
CA ILE A 8 -16.20 2.71 9.74
C ILE A 8 -16.08 3.83 8.69
N ILE A 9 -15.04 3.79 7.85
CA ILE A 9 -14.81 4.78 6.78
C ILE A 9 -15.96 4.78 5.77
N ALA A 10 -16.49 3.61 5.43
CA ALA A 10 -17.56 3.48 4.44
C ALA A 10 -18.90 4.08 4.94
N ILE A 11 -19.13 4.09 6.25
CA ILE A 11 -20.38 4.60 6.85
C ILE A 11 -20.24 6.06 7.30
N LEU A 12 -19.16 6.40 7.99
CA LEU A 12 -18.99 7.69 8.69
C LEU A 12 -18.02 8.65 7.99
N GLY A 13 -17.13 8.14 7.12
CA GLY A 13 -16.10 8.93 6.47
C GLY A 13 -14.75 8.91 7.19
N MET A 14 -13.72 9.47 6.53
CA MET A 14 -12.33 9.46 7.00
C MET A 14 -12.08 10.43 8.16
N ASP A 15 -12.86 11.50 8.24
CA ASP A 15 -12.65 12.61 9.18
C ASP A 15 -12.99 12.24 10.62
N GLU A 16 -13.87 11.26 10.81
CA GLU A 16 -14.35 10.73 12.10
C GLU A 16 -13.34 9.83 12.83
N LEU A 17 -12.20 9.53 12.19
CA LEU A 17 -11.17 8.69 12.78
C LEU A 17 -10.20 9.48 13.66
N SER A 18 -9.68 8.81 14.69
CA SER A 18 -8.57 9.35 15.47
C SER A 18 -7.34 9.57 14.59
N GLU A 19 -6.45 10.47 14.97
CA GLU A 19 -5.22 10.74 14.20
C GLU A 19 -4.32 9.49 14.08
N ASP A 20 -4.30 8.63 15.10
CA ASP A 20 -3.57 7.35 15.09
C ASP A 20 -4.20 6.34 14.12
N ASP A 21 -5.53 6.31 14.03
CA ASP A 21 -6.23 5.46 13.07
C ASP A 21 -6.06 5.95 11.63
N LYS A 22 -6.10 7.27 11.41
CA LYS A 22 -5.78 7.89 10.12
C LYS A 22 -4.36 7.52 9.69
N LEU A 23 -3.39 7.55 10.61
CA LEU A 23 -2.03 7.12 10.34
C LEU A 23 -1.95 5.62 9.98
N THR A 24 -2.70 4.78 10.68
CA THR A 24 -2.80 3.34 10.41
C THR A 24 -3.38 3.08 9.02
N VAL A 25 -4.46 3.76 8.66
CA VAL A 25 -5.11 3.68 7.33
C VAL A 25 -4.16 4.17 6.24
N ALA A 26 -3.46 5.28 6.45
CA ALA A 26 -2.48 5.81 5.51
C ALA A 26 -1.35 4.81 5.25
N ARG A 27 -0.81 4.17 6.31
CA ARG A 27 0.20 3.11 6.18
C ARG A 27 -0.35 1.90 5.43
N ALA A 28 -1.54 1.42 5.79
CA ALA A 28 -2.17 0.28 5.13
C ALA A 28 -2.40 0.53 3.63
N ARG A 29 -2.88 1.71 3.25
CA ARG A 29 -3.05 2.11 1.84
C ARG A 29 -1.73 2.15 1.08
N LYS A 30 -0.65 2.66 1.68
CA LYS A 30 0.69 2.64 1.07
C LYS A 30 1.18 1.20 0.85
N ILE A 31 0.99 0.31 1.83
CA ILE A 31 1.37 -1.11 1.72
C ILE A 31 0.56 -1.79 0.61
N GLN A 32 -0.75 -1.56 0.55
CA GLN A 32 -1.61 -2.12 -0.49
C GLN A 32 -1.15 -1.73 -1.90
N ARG A 33 -0.74 -0.46 -2.10
CA ARG A 33 -0.16 -0.01 -3.38
C ARG A 33 1.22 -0.61 -3.63
N PHE A 34 2.05 -0.73 -2.60
CA PHE A 34 3.39 -1.30 -2.70
C PHE A 34 3.39 -2.79 -3.10
N LEU A 35 2.33 -3.52 -2.75
CA LEU A 35 2.11 -4.90 -3.19
C LEU A 35 1.79 -5.03 -4.69
N SER A 36 1.44 -3.92 -5.37
CA SER A 36 1.16 -3.95 -6.80
C SER A 36 2.46 -3.92 -7.60
N GLN A 37 2.56 -4.79 -8.60
CA GLN A 37 3.74 -4.90 -9.46
C GLN A 37 3.30 -5.12 -10.91
N PRO A 38 3.90 -4.42 -11.90
CA PRO A 38 3.65 -4.71 -13.31
C PRO A 38 4.21 -6.09 -13.65
N PHE A 39 3.36 -6.96 -14.20
CA PHE A 39 3.76 -8.30 -14.63
C PHE A 39 4.15 -8.32 -16.10
N GLN A 40 5.22 -9.05 -16.43
CA GLN A 40 5.70 -9.20 -17.80
C GLN A 40 4.61 -9.75 -18.75
N VAL A 41 3.79 -10.68 -18.27
CA VAL A 41 2.67 -11.24 -19.06
C VAL A 41 1.55 -10.25 -19.33
N ALA A 42 1.45 -9.17 -18.53
CA ALA A 42 0.43 -8.14 -18.65
C ALA A 42 0.89 -6.94 -19.50
N GLU A 43 2.14 -6.92 -19.94
CA GLU A 43 2.73 -5.81 -20.69
C GLU A 43 1.99 -5.56 -22.01
N VAL A 44 1.60 -6.63 -22.70
CA VAL A 44 0.79 -6.59 -23.94
C VAL A 44 -0.58 -5.92 -23.78
N PHE A 45 -1.14 -5.89 -22.57
CA PHE A 45 -2.45 -5.28 -22.30
C PHE A 45 -2.34 -3.90 -21.65
N THR A 46 -1.30 -3.68 -20.84
CA THR A 46 -1.17 -2.49 -19.99
C THR A 46 -0.20 -1.46 -20.55
N GLY A 47 0.71 -1.85 -21.45
CA GLY A 47 1.82 -1.02 -21.94
C GLY A 47 2.89 -0.71 -20.89
N HIS A 48 2.80 -1.28 -19.68
CA HIS A 48 3.78 -1.08 -18.61
C HIS A 48 4.79 -2.22 -18.61
N VAL A 49 6.09 -1.87 -18.64
CA VAL A 49 7.18 -2.85 -18.62
C VAL A 49 7.14 -3.67 -17.34
N GLY A 50 7.12 -4.99 -17.49
CA GLY A 50 7.13 -5.91 -16.35
C GLY A 50 8.40 -5.74 -15.50
N LYS A 51 8.24 -5.74 -14.18
CA LYS A 51 9.37 -5.66 -13.24
C LYS A 51 9.52 -6.98 -12.50
N MET A 52 10.74 -7.41 -12.21
CA MET A 52 11.05 -8.50 -11.30
C MET A 52 11.83 -7.92 -10.11
N VAL A 53 11.36 -8.18 -8.89
CA VAL A 53 11.94 -7.65 -7.66
C VAL A 53 12.52 -8.80 -6.85
N LYS A 54 13.78 -8.66 -6.40
CA LYS A 54 14.44 -9.69 -5.59
C LYS A 54 13.88 -9.68 -4.17
N LEU A 55 13.91 -10.84 -3.50
CA LEU A 55 13.42 -10.99 -2.12
C LEU A 55 14.03 -9.96 -1.15
N GLU A 56 15.34 -9.74 -1.23
CA GLU A 56 16.06 -8.78 -0.38
C GLU A 56 15.56 -7.35 -0.57
N GLU A 57 15.28 -6.95 -1.81
CA GLU A 57 14.74 -5.64 -2.14
C GLU A 57 13.30 -5.49 -1.64
N THR A 58 12.49 -6.55 -1.76
CA THR A 58 11.13 -6.61 -1.22
C THR A 58 11.17 -6.40 0.30
N ILE A 59 11.97 -7.16 1.04
CA ILE A 59 12.09 -7.03 2.50
C ILE A 59 12.55 -5.61 2.90
N LYS A 60 13.56 -5.07 2.20
CA LYS A 60 14.04 -3.70 2.44
C LYS A 60 12.98 -2.65 2.14
N GLY A 61 12.22 -2.83 1.07
CA GLY A 61 11.11 -1.95 0.67
C GLY A 61 10.00 -1.94 1.73
N PHE A 62 9.54 -3.11 2.16
CA PHE A 62 8.50 -3.23 3.19
C PHE A 62 8.92 -2.58 4.51
N LYS A 63 10.16 -2.79 4.97
CA LYS A 63 10.69 -2.12 6.17
C LYS A 63 10.61 -0.60 6.06
N ARG A 64 10.95 -0.03 4.91
CA ARG A 64 10.88 1.42 4.67
C ARG A 64 9.44 1.96 4.60
N VAL A 65 8.50 1.20 4.03
CA VAL A 65 7.08 1.58 4.00
C VAL A 65 6.49 1.61 5.42
N LEU A 66 6.83 0.61 6.25
CA LEU A 66 6.39 0.53 7.64
C LEU A 66 6.95 1.68 8.50
N THR A 67 8.22 2.05 8.30
CA THR A 67 8.85 3.18 9.02
C THR A 67 8.54 4.55 8.43
N MET A 68 7.63 4.64 7.44
CA MET A 68 7.23 5.90 6.79
C MET A 68 8.37 6.65 6.06
N HIS A 69 9.49 6.01 5.77
CA HIS A 69 10.66 6.61 5.10
C HIS A 69 10.56 6.68 3.55
N ILE A 70 9.38 6.46 2.98
CA ILE A 70 9.14 6.44 1.53
C ILE A 70 8.11 7.53 1.15
N VAL A 71 8.53 8.38 0.21
CA VAL A 71 7.66 9.15 -0.70
C VAL A 71 7.46 8.23 -1.92
N LEU A 72 6.22 7.77 -2.12
CA LEU A 72 5.82 6.95 -3.27
C LEU A 72 5.65 7.82 -4.51
#